data_AF-A0A7S2X8Q2-F1
#
_entry.id   AF-A0A7S2X8Q2-F1
#
_cell.length_a   1.000
_cell.length_b   1.000
_cell.length_c   1.000
_cell.angle_alpha   90.00
_cell.angle_beta   90.00
_cell.angle_gamma   90.00
#
_symmetry.space_group_name_H-M   'P 1'
#
loop_
_entity.id
_entity.type
_entity.pdbx_description
1 polymer ?
#
loop_
_entity_poly.entity_id
_entity_poly.type
_entity_poly.pdbx_seq_one_letter_code
_entity_poly.pdbx_strand_id
1 'polypeptide(L)'
;YNRHTTISNCVFKWIGDTAMAAWGYTDDTTDNGIRGWDGTAGNFPRWTTIRNNLVSEIGLWEKQSSAWFQAKAMQTRLVDNIFFNGPRAGINFNDGFGGGNAIVG
;
A
#
# COMPACT_ATOMS: atom_id res chain seq x y z
N TYR A 1 -3.86 0.63 13.92
CA TYR A 1 -3.42 1.08 12.58
C TYR A 1 -2.10 1.85 12.70
N ASN A 2 -1.35 1.94 11.61
CA ASN A 2 0.02 2.46 11.61
C ASN A 2 0.02 3.96 11.26
N ARG A 3 0.95 4.72 11.82
CA ARG A 3 1.08 6.16 11.56
C ARG A 3 2.56 6.48 11.35
N HIS A 4 2.86 7.36 10.39
CA HIS A 4 4.22 7.85 10.15
C HIS A 4 5.26 6.75 9.91
N THR A 5 4.82 5.58 9.41
CA THR A 5 5.71 4.46 9.12
C THR A 5 6.63 4.85 7.97
N THR A 6 7.94 4.65 8.16
CA THR A 6 8.93 4.79 7.09
C THR A 6 9.61 3.46 6.84
N ILE A 7 9.60 3.01 5.59
CA ILE A 7 10.40 1.88 5.10
C ILE A 7 11.39 2.45 4.10
N SER A 8 12.68 2.37 4.42
CA SER A 8 13.69 3.02 3.61
C SER A 8 15.01 2.27 3.52
N ASN A 9 15.66 2.39 2.36
CA ASN A 9 16.99 1.86 2.12
C ASN A 9 17.06 0.33 2.30
N CYS A 10 15.97 -0.36 1.99
CA CYS A 10 15.85 -1.82 2.07
C CYS A 10 15.92 -2.47 0.69
N VAL A 11 16.25 -3.77 0.69
CA VAL A 11 16.21 -4.64 -0.48
C VAL A 11 15.21 -5.77 -0.21
N PHE A 12 14.20 -5.92 -1.08
CA PHE A 12 13.22 -7.00 -1.02
C PHE A 12 13.35 -7.88 -2.26
N LYS A 13 13.59 -9.18 -2.08
CA LYS A 13 13.77 -10.14 -3.18
C LYS A 13 13.19 -11.50 -2.88
N TRP A 14 12.81 -12.21 -3.95
CA TRP A 14 12.36 -13.61 -3.89
C TRP A 14 11.14 -13.82 -2.99
N ILE A 15 10.20 -12.87 -3.03
CA ILE A 15 8.95 -12.94 -2.27
C ILE A 15 7.86 -13.49 -3.18
N GLY A 16 7.19 -14.56 -2.78
CA GLY A 16 6.14 -15.20 -3.59
C GLY A 16 4.89 -14.36 -3.85
N ASP A 17 4.76 -13.23 -3.17
CA ASP A 17 3.58 -12.36 -3.05
C ASP A 17 4.02 -10.87 -3.05
N THR A 18 3.23 -9.98 -2.49
CA THR A 18 3.45 -8.55 -2.28
C THR A 18 4.59 -8.29 -1.30
N ALA A 19 5.49 -7.35 -1.64
CA ALA A 19 6.65 -7.05 -0.79
C ALA A 19 6.28 -6.21 0.45
N MET A 20 5.40 -5.22 0.29
CA MET A 20 4.97 -4.32 1.37
C MET A 20 3.49 -3.98 1.19
N ALA A 21 2.74 -3.98 2.30
CA ALA A 21 1.32 -3.67 2.29
C ALA A 21 0.90 -2.74 3.44
N ALA A 22 -0.06 -1.86 3.17
CA ALA A 22 -0.84 -1.17 4.19
C ALA A 22 -2.31 -1.56 4.09
N TRP A 23 -2.89 -2.03 5.20
CA TRP A 23 -4.30 -2.36 5.28
C TRP A 23 -4.93 -1.75 6.54
N GLY A 24 -6.01 -1.00 6.37
CA GLY A 24 -6.76 -0.38 7.46
C GLY A 24 -8.17 -0.89 7.70
N TYR A 25 -8.80 -0.33 8.72
CA TYR A 25 -10.21 -0.55 9.02
C TYR A 25 -11.01 0.73 8.78
N THR A 26 -12.18 0.56 8.20
CA THR A 26 -13.26 1.55 8.05
C THR A 26 -14.52 0.93 8.60
N ASP A 27 -15.44 1.75 9.11
CA ASP A 27 -16.74 1.22 9.50
C ASP A 27 -17.58 1.02 8.24
N ASP A 28 -17.82 -0.24 7.93
CA ASP A 28 -18.67 -0.68 6.82
C ASP A 28 -19.94 -1.38 7.36
N THR A 29 -20.11 -1.36 8.69
CA THR A 29 -20.99 -2.29 9.42
C THR A 29 -22.17 -1.62 10.09
N THR A 30 -22.05 -0.35 10.48
CA THR A 30 -23.12 0.34 11.23
C THR A 30 -24.29 0.78 10.37
N ASP A 31 -24.09 1.00 9.08
CA ASP A 31 -25.15 1.37 8.13
C ASP A 31 -25.36 0.33 7.02
N ASN A 32 -24.84 -0.89 7.18
CA ASN A 32 -24.80 -1.95 6.15
C ASN A 32 -24.10 -1.52 4.85
N GLY A 33 -23.15 -0.58 4.93
CA GLY A 33 -22.39 -0.09 3.78
C GLY A 33 -23.21 0.78 2.83
N ILE A 34 -24.39 1.26 3.25
CA ILE A 34 -25.28 2.10 2.42
C ILE A 34 -24.57 3.37 1.94
N ARG A 35 -23.71 3.96 2.77
CA ARG A 35 -22.93 5.17 2.44
C ARG A 35 -21.51 4.87 1.98
N GLY A 36 -21.18 3.60 1.75
CA GLY A 36 -19.81 3.15 1.50
C GLY A 36 -18.96 3.16 2.76
N TRP A 37 -17.65 3.26 2.59
CA TRP A 37 -16.69 3.21 3.70
C TRP A 37 -16.73 4.47 4.56
N ASP A 38 -17.03 4.33 5.85
CA ASP A 38 -16.87 5.42 6.81
C ASP A 38 -15.45 5.46 7.37
N GLY A 39 -14.70 6.47 6.95
CA GLY A 39 -13.34 6.76 7.38
C GLY A 39 -13.22 7.75 8.56
N THR A 40 -14.32 8.20 9.16
CA THR A 40 -14.28 9.27 10.17
C THR A 40 -13.56 8.87 11.46
N ALA A 41 -13.64 7.59 11.85
CA ALA A 41 -12.93 7.05 13.01
C ALA A 41 -11.40 7.04 12.85
N GLY A 42 -10.90 7.21 11.62
CA GLY A 42 -9.46 7.28 11.36
C GLY A 42 -8.73 5.94 11.52
N ASN A 43 -9.43 4.81 11.47
CA ASN A 43 -8.88 3.49 11.83
C ASN A 43 -8.00 2.80 10.75
N PHE A 44 -7.31 3.57 9.92
CA PHE A 44 -6.57 3.11 8.75
C PHE A 44 -5.18 3.73 8.67
N PRO A 45 -4.16 3.10 8.06
CA PRO A 45 -2.81 3.68 7.89
C PRO A 45 -2.78 5.06 7.22
N ARG A 46 -1.89 5.93 7.72
CA ARG A 46 -1.68 7.30 7.22
C ARG A 46 -0.23 7.73 7.36
N TRP A 47 0.19 8.63 6.46
CA TRP A 47 1.53 9.22 6.45
C TRP A 47 2.65 8.18 6.30
N THR A 48 2.40 7.14 5.50
CA THR A 48 3.42 6.12 5.20
C THR A 48 4.41 6.68 4.18
N THR A 49 5.70 6.48 4.41
CA THR A 49 6.77 6.83 3.47
C THR A 49 7.55 5.58 3.08
N ILE A 50 7.53 5.24 1.80
CA ILE A 50 8.33 4.16 1.21
C ILE A 50 9.39 4.85 0.35
N ARG A 51 10.67 4.81 0.75
CA ARG A 51 11.71 5.56 0.04
C ARG A 51 13.01 4.80 -0.21
N ASN A 52 13.61 5.01 -1.37
CA ASN A 52 14.94 4.48 -1.69
C ASN A 52 15.07 2.95 -1.50
N ASN A 53 14.01 2.19 -1.77
CA ASN A 53 14.03 0.73 -1.70
C ASN A 53 14.23 0.11 -3.07
N LEU A 54 14.88 -1.05 -3.10
CA LEU A 54 15.02 -1.92 -4.27
C LEU A 54 14.11 -3.13 -4.10
N VAL A 55 13.20 -3.36 -5.04
CA VAL A 55 12.29 -4.52 -5.03
C VAL A 55 12.38 -5.25 -6.36
N SER A 56 12.67 -6.55 -6.32
CA SER A 56 12.75 -7.39 -7.51
C SER A 56 12.46 -8.86 -7.24
N GLU A 57 12.10 -9.61 -8.27
CA GLU A 57 11.80 -11.05 -8.19
C GLU A 57 10.69 -11.35 -7.16
N ILE A 58 9.54 -10.68 -7.32
CA ILE A 58 8.37 -10.84 -6.43
C ILE A 58 7.11 -11.31 -7.17
N GLY A 59 6.08 -11.75 -6.43
CA GLY A 59 4.74 -12.03 -6.96
C GLY A 59 4.66 -13.25 -7.88
N LEU A 60 5.43 -14.30 -7.58
CA LEU A 60 5.48 -15.52 -8.40
C LEU A 60 4.21 -16.37 -8.31
N TRP A 61 3.53 -16.36 -7.16
CA TRP A 61 2.46 -17.31 -6.86
C TRP A 61 1.08 -16.64 -6.67
N GLU A 62 1.05 -15.41 -6.16
CA GLU A 62 -0.19 -14.73 -5.79
C GLU A 62 -0.70 -13.80 -6.91
N LYS A 63 -2.01 -13.77 -7.11
CA LYS A 63 -2.67 -12.93 -8.14
C LYS A 63 -2.90 -11.54 -7.54
N GLN A 64 -2.49 -10.50 -8.27
CA GLN A 64 -2.55 -9.08 -7.86
C GLN A 64 -1.47 -8.64 -6.86
N SER A 65 -0.38 -9.41 -6.73
CA SER A 65 0.81 -8.99 -6.00
C SER A 65 1.38 -7.66 -6.51
N SER A 66 2.15 -6.97 -5.65
CA SER A 66 2.84 -5.72 -6.00
C SER A 66 4.06 -5.44 -5.12
N ALA A 67 4.93 -4.51 -5.52
CA ALA A 67 5.97 -4.04 -4.60
C ALA A 67 5.36 -3.22 -3.45
N TRP A 68 4.31 -2.45 -3.75
CA TRP A 68 3.48 -1.76 -2.77
C TRP A 68 2.00 -2.00 -3.01
N PHE A 69 1.33 -2.58 -2.03
CA PHE A 69 -0.12 -2.67 -1.97
C PHE A 69 -0.67 -1.74 -0.89
N GLN A 70 -1.83 -1.13 -1.14
CA GLN A 70 -2.61 -0.58 -0.04
C GLN A 70 -4.12 -0.74 -0.25
N ALA A 71 -4.82 -0.95 0.87
CA ALA A 71 -6.27 -0.90 0.99
C ALA A 71 -6.66 -0.17 2.28
N LYS A 72 -7.69 0.66 2.23
CA LYS A 72 -8.17 1.48 3.35
C LYS A 72 -6.98 2.19 3.98
N ALA A 73 -6.25 2.96 3.18
CA ALA A 73 -5.05 3.67 3.57
C ALA A 73 -4.88 4.91 2.69
N MET A 74 -4.28 5.96 3.24
CA MET A 74 -4.15 7.24 2.55
C MET A 74 -2.85 7.97 2.91
N GLN A 75 -2.52 9.02 2.16
CA GLN A 75 -1.32 9.83 2.40
C GLN A 75 -0.03 9.02 2.38
N THR A 76 0.05 8.04 1.47
CA THR A 76 1.28 7.27 1.22
C THR A 76 2.17 8.03 0.24
N ARG A 77 3.46 8.16 0.57
CA ARG A 77 4.49 8.69 -0.33
C ARG A 77 5.43 7.59 -0.75
N LEU A 78 5.53 7.34 -2.05
CA LEU A 78 6.53 6.46 -2.65
C LEU A 78 7.56 7.34 -3.33
N VAL A 79 8.79 7.34 -2.82
CA VAL A 79 9.84 8.29 -3.22
C VAL A 79 11.12 7.56 -3.64
N ASP A 80 11.56 7.73 -4.87
CA ASP A 80 12.85 7.24 -5.39
C ASP A 80 13.07 5.73 -5.18
N ASN A 81 12.02 4.92 -5.37
CA ASN A 81 12.14 3.47 -5.29
C ASN A 81 12.36 2.84 -6.66
N ILE A 82 13.07 1.71 -6.68
CA ILE A 82 13.33 0.93 -7.90
C ILE A 82 12.59 -0.40 -7.79
N PHE A 83 11.50 -0.54 -8.56
CA PHE A 83 10.67 -1.76 -8.61
C PHE A 83 10.72 -2.36 -10.02
N PHE A 84 11.20 -3.60 -10.16
CA PHE A 84 11.31 -4.29 -11.45
C PHE A 84 11.23 -5.81 -11.28
N ASN A 85 11.15 -6.57 -12.37
CA ASN A 85 11.04 -8.05 -12.34
C ASN A 85 9.97 -8.55 -11.36
N GLY A 86 8.81 -7.91 -11.37
CA GLY A 86 7.69 -8.22 -10.49
C GLY A 86 6.40 -8.54 -11.26
N PRO A 87 5.27 -8.68 -10.55
CA PRO A 87 3.96 -8.90 -11.13
C PRO A 87 3.50 -7.70 -11.98
N ARG A 88 2.38 -7.86 -12.70
CA ARG A 88 1.82 -6.84 -13.61
C ARG A 88 1.80 -5.42 -13.04
N ALA A 89 1.47 -5.27 -11.76
CA ALA A 89 1.40 -3.97 -11.08
C ALA A 89 2.51 -3.85 -10.03
N GLY A 90 3.46 -2.92 -10.24
CA GLY A 90 4.46 -2.61 -9.22
C GLY A 90 3.89 -1.86 -8.01
N ILE A 91 2.85 -1.05 -8.22
CA ILE A 91 2.15 -0.26 -7.20
C ILE A 91 0.65 -0.50 -7.36
N ASN A 92 -0.02 -0.89 -6.28
CA ASN A 92 -1.44 -1.18 -6.25
C ASN A 92 -2.14 -0.32 -5.17
N PHE A 93 -2.88 0.70 -5.63
CA PHE A 93 -3.81 1.47 -4.82
C PHE A 93 -5.21 0.85 -4.96
N ASN A 94 -5.53 -0.14 -4.12
CA ASN A 94 -6.62 -1.08 -4.35
C ASN A 94 -8.01 -0.44 -4.43
N ASP A 95 -8.28 0.55 -3.58
CA ASP A 95 -9.63 1.07 -3.35
C ASP A 95 -9.76 2.58 -3.50
N GLY A 96 -8.66 3.29 -3.77
CA GLY A 96 -8.66 4.75 -3.90
C GLY A 96 -9.04 5.50 -2.63
N PHE A 97 -9.02 4.84 -1.46
CA PHE A 97 -9.50 5.42 -0.21
C PHE A 97 -8.68 6.64 0.25
N GLY A 98 -9.37 7.70 0.70
CA GLY A 98 -8.81 8.86 1.40
C GLY A 98 -7.88 9.80 0.61
N GLY A 99 -7.28 9.33 -0.50
CA GLY A 99 -6.43 10.15 -1.38
C GLY A 99 -5.11 10.62 -0.75
N GLY A 100 -4.53 11.68 -1.30
CA GLY A 100 -3.27 12.27 -0.83
C GLY A 100 -2.03 11.39 -1.03
N ASN A 101 -2.15 10.31 -1.80
CA ASN A 101 -1.02 9.46 -2.17
C ASN A 101 -0.16 10.19 -3.22
N ALA A 102 1.16 10.05 -3.14
CA ALA A 102 2.09 10.65 -4.08
C ALA A 102 3.17 9.66 -4.48
N ILE A 103 3.44 9.58 -5.78
CA ILE A 103 4.56 8.84 -6.36
C ILE A 103 5.53 9.89 -6.90
N VAL A 104 6.77 9.86 -6.43
CA VAL A 104 7.84 10.79 -6.80
C VAL A 104 9.06 9.95 -7.16
N GLY A 105 9.63 10.19 -8.33
CA GLY A 105 10.77 9.45 -8.87
C GLY A 105 12.05 10.26 -8.88
#